data_AF-A0AAU5LM79-F1
#
_entry.id   AF-A0AAU5LM79-F1
#
_cell.length_a   1.000
_cell.length_b   1.000
_cell.length_c   1.000
_cell.angle_alpha   90.00
_cell.angle_beta   90.00
_cell.angle_gamma   90.00
#
_symmetry.space_group_name_H-M   'P 1'
#
loop_
_entity.id
_entity.type
_entity.pdbx_description
1 polymer ?
#
loop_
_entity_poly.entity_id
_entity_poly.type
_entity_poly.pdbx_seq_one_letter_code
_entity_poly.pdbx_strand_id
1 'polypeptide(L)'
;MTPTRVHFAIVEVFDIASRGGLLVVGHLTSGVIHQGMTLSNEANNRTARVIAIEFLTGTHEPDRRTLVIDRADAAAIEPGATLVTTN
;
A
#
# COMPACT_ATOMS: atom_id res chain seq x y z
N MET A 1 -20.12 -12.14 6.58
CA MET A 1 -19.58 -11.05 5.73
C MET A 1 -18.44 -11.63 4.92
N THR A 2 -18.52 -11.64 3.60
CA THR A 2 -17.37 -11.94 2.75
C THR A 2 -16.35 -10.81 2.98
N PRO A 3 -15.07 -11.09 3.31
CA PRO A 3 -14.09 -10.03 3.42
C PRO A 3 -13.98 -9.33 2.07
N THR A 4 -14.23 -8.02 2.05
CA THR A 4 -14.10 -7.21 0.84
C THR A 4 -12.64 -7.23 0.42
N ARG A 5 -12.34 -7.70 -0.80
CA ARG A 5 -10.98 -7.70 -1.35
C ARG A 5 -10.40 -6.29 -1.34
N VAL A 6 -9.12 -6.19 -1.01
CA VAL A 6 -8.40 -4.91 -1.09
C VAL A 6 -8.03 -4.64 -2.54
N HIS A 7 -8.23 -3.39 -2.98
CA HIS A 7 -7.60 -2.82 -4.16
C HIS A 7 -7.00 -1.46 -3.80
N PHE A 8 -5.69 -1.35 -3.94
CA PHE A 8 -4.94 -0.13 -3.65
C PHE A 8 -4.06 0.25 -4.83
N ALA A 9 -4.40 1.34 -5.51
CA ALA A 9 -3.67 1.84 -6.67
C ALA A 9 -2.54 2.78 -6.22
N ILE A 10 -1.30 2.41 -6.50
CA ILE A 10 -0.12 3.19 -6.13
C ILE A 10 0.02 4.41 -7.06
N VAL A 11 0.17 5.58 -6.47
CA VAL A 11 0.36 6.86 -7.18
C VAL A 11 1.81 7.33 -7.04
N GLU A 12 2.35 7.32 -5.82
CA GLU A 12 3.72 7.78 -5.54
C GLU A 12 4.42 6.83 -4.57
N VAL A 13 5.74 6.76 -4.70
CA VAL A 13 6.62 5.99 -3.83
C VAL A 13 7.78 6.87 -3.40
N PHE A 14 8.04 6.93 -2.09
CA PHE A 14 9.16 7.65 -1.53
C PHE A 14 10.02 6.70 -0.70
N ASP A 15 11.28 6.56 -1.08
CA ASP A 15 12.28 5.91 -0.25
C ASP A 15 13.07 6.97 0.54
N ILE A 16 12.68 7.13 1.81
CA ILE A 16 13.35 8.06 2.72
C ILE A 16 14.16 7.23 3.70
N ALA A 17 15.50 7.34 3.64
CA ALA A 17 16.41 6.49 4.41
C ALA A 17 16.17 6.52 5.94
N SER A 18 15.72 7.65 6.48
CA SER A 18 15.40 7.80 7.91
C SER A 18 14.06 7.19 8.33
N ARG A 19 13.25 6.69 7.37
CA ARG A 19 11.96 6.04 7.64
C ARG A 19 12.12 4.52 7.69
N GLY A 20 11.33 3.89 8.56
CA GLY A 20 11.33 2.45 8.79
C GLY A 20 10.90 1.59 7.59
N GLY A 21 10.42 2.20 6.51
CA GLY A 21 10.02 1.52 5.28
C GLY A 21 9.82 2.50 4.12
N LEU A 22 9.33 2.00 3.00
CA LEU A 22 8.93 2.79 1.84
C LEU A 22 7.59 3.47 2.12
N LEU A 23 7.49 4.78 1.85
CA LEU A 23 6.21 5.47 1.90
C LEU A 23 5.53 5.30 0.53
N VAL A 24 4.36 4.67 0.54
CA VAL A 24 3.60 4.35 -0.66
C VAL A 24 2.27 5.08 -0.59
N VAL A 25 2.10 6.08 -1.43
CA VAL A 25 0.89 6.87 -1.52
C VAL A 25 0.02 6.32 -2.63
N GLY A 26 -1.28 6.18 -2.37
CA GLY A 26 -2.21 5.65 -3.34
C GLY A 26 -3.66 5.81 -2.93
N HIS A 27 -4.55 5.29 -3.77
CA HIS A 27 -5.99 5.30 -3.56
C HIS A 27 -6.50 3.92 -3.15
N LEU A 28 -7.18 3.85 -2.01
CA LEU A 28 -7.89 2.65 -1.59
C LEU A 28 -9.27 2.62 -2.26
N THR A 29 -9.38 1.88 -3.36
CA THR A 29 -10.62 1.81 -4.16
C THR A 29 -11.60 0.76 -3.64
N SER A 30 -11.10 -0.26 -2.94
CA SER A 30 -11.95 -1.22 -2.22
C SER A 30 -11.21 -1.91 -1.07
N GLY A 31 -11.98 -2.46 -0.13
CA GLY A 31 -11.47 -3.21 1.02
C GLY A 31 -10.99 -2.33 2.17
N VAL A 32 -10.33 -2.97 3.14
CA VAL A 32 -9.73 -2.31 4.29
C VAL A 32 -8.31 -2.85 4.46
N ILE A 33 -7.35 -1.94 4.59
CA ILE A 33 -5.95 -2.30 4.85
C ILE A 33 -5.68 -2.15 6.34
N HIS A 34 -4.97 -3.13 6.90
CA HIS A 34 -4.52 -3.13 8.29
C HIS A 34 -3.00 -3.24 8.35
N GLN A 35 -2.42 -2.72 9.43
CA GLN A 35 -1.02 -2.99 9.74
C GLN A 35 -0.77 -4.50 9.87
N GLY A 36 0.35 -4.98 9.34
CA GLY A 36 0.73 -6.39 9.30
C GLY A 36 0.13 -7.16 8.12
N MET A 37 -0.77 -6.55 7.34
CA MET A 37 -1.34 -7.18 6.15
C MET A 37 -0.28 -7.34 5.06
N THR A 38 -0.28 -8.49 4.38
CA THR A 38 0.49 -8.70 3.16
C THR A 38 -0.42 -8.51 1.96
N LEU A 39 0.00 -7.69 1.02
CA LEU A 39 -0.68 -7.46 -0.25
C LEU A 39 0.18 -8.00 -1.40
N SER A 40 -0.45 -8.40 -2.50
CA SER A 40 0.22 -8.82 -3.72
C SER A 40 0.14 -7.72 -4.76
N ASN A 41 1.24 -7.44 -5.44
CA ASN A 41 1.21 -6.67 -6.67
C ASN A 41 0.53 -7.50 -7.77
N GLU A 42 -0.52 -6.95 -8.37
CA GLU A 42 -1.36 -7.63 -9.35
C GLU A 42 -0.61 -8.00 -10.64
N ALA A 43 0.38 -7.19 -11.05
CA ALA A 43 1.08 -7.38 -12.31
C ALA A 43 2.19 -8.44 -12.25
N ASN A 44 2.85 -8.58 -11.09
CA ASN A 44 4.04 -9.42 -10.96
C ASN A 44 3.98 -10.46 -9.82
N ASN A 45 2.86 -10.52 -9.08
CA ASN A 45 2.62 -11.42 -7.96
C ASN A 45 3.64 -11.34 -6.81
N ARG A 46 4.48 -10.29 -6.76
CA ARG A 46 5.36 -10.06 -5.61
C ARG A 46 4.55 -9.50 -4.46
N THR A 47 4.90 -9.90 -3.25
CA THR A 47 4.19 -9.50 -2.04
C THR A 47 4.86 -8.34 -1.35
N ALA A 48 4.06 -7.52 -0.68
CA ALA A 48 4.48 -6.39 0.13
C ALA A 48 3.78 -6.39 1.48
N ARG A 49 4.55 -6.31 2.56
CA ARG A 49 4.03 -6.22 3.92
C ARG A 49 3.80 -4.77 4.34
N VAL A 50 2.59 -4.47 4.77
CA VAL A 50 2.23 -3.17 5.38
C VAL A 50 2.74 -3.14 6.81
N ILE A 51 3.73 -2.29 7.10
CA ILE A 51 4.30 -2.15 8.44
C ILE A 51 3.65 -1.04 9.26
N ALA A 52 3.03 -0.04 8.62
CA ALA A 52 2.20 1.00 9.24
C ALA A 52 1.28 1.67 8.22
N ILE A 53 0.30 2.44 8.71
CA ILE A 53 -0.58 3.29 7.90
C ILE A 53 -0.45 4.71 8.43
N GLU A 54 -0.07 5.64 7.57
CA GLU A 54 0.02 7.07 7.90
C GLU A 54 -1.19 7.81 7.33
N PHE A 55 -1.82 8.62 8.18
CA PHE A 55 -2.89 9.53 7.78
C PHE A 55 -2.31 10.93 7.68
N LEU A 56 -2.11 11.41 6.46
CA LEU A 56 -1.76 12.82 6.24
C LEU A 56 -3.03 13.65 6.46
N THR A 57 -3.06 14.43 7.54
CA THR A 57 -4.16 15.37 7.79
C THR A 57 -4.10 16.50 6.76
N GLY A 58 -5.25 16.80 6.13
CA GLY A 58 -5.38 17.94 5.21
C GLY A 58 -5.47 17.60 3.71
N THR A 59 -5.43 16.33 3.31
CA THR A 59 -5.73 15.95 1.92
C THR A 59 -7.24 15.95 1.67
N HIS A 60 -7.69 16.65 0.61
CA HIS A 60 -9.10 16.71 0.18
C HIS A 60 -9.62 15.42 -0.47
N GLU A 61 -8.83 14.35 -0.48
CA GLU A 61 -9.12 13.08 -1.16
C GLU A 61 -9.42 11.98 -0.13
N PRO A 62 -10.69 11.60 0.08
CA PRO A 62 -11.11 10.71 1.17
C PRO A 62 -10.60 9.27 1.05
N ASP A 63 -10.19 8.86 -0.13
CA ASP A 63 -9.68 7.54 -0.50
C ASP A 63 -8.14 7.48 -0.55
N ARG A 64 -7.45 8.62 -0.52
CA ARG A 64 -5.98 8.68 -0.52
C ARG A 64 -5.42 8.21 0.82
N ARG A 65 -4.47 7.28 0.78
CA ARG A 65 -3.79 6.72 1.97
C ARG A 65 -2.29 6.67 1.72
N THR A 66 -1.52 6.79 2.81
CA THR A 66 -0.09 6.51 2.80
C THR A 66 0.16 5.22 3.58
N LEU A 67 0.68 4.22 2.90
CA LEU A 67 1.14 2.98 3.52
C LEU A 67 2.64 3.09 3.77
N VAL A 68 3.09 2.52 4.87
CA VAL A 68 4.51 2.24 5.07
C VAL A 68 4.71 0.77 4.76
N ILE A 69 5.52 0.47 3.75
CA ILE A 69 5.82 -0.89 3.28
C ILE A 69 7.21 -1.29 3.73
N ASP A 70 7.40 -2.57 4.07
CA ASP A 70 8.72 -3.12 4.38
C ASP A 70 9.68 -2.90 3.20
N ARG A 71 10.86 -2.34 3.47
CA ARG A 71 11.85 -2.02 2.42
C ARG A 71 12.41 -3.29 1.76
N ALA A 72 12.36 -4.44 2.44
CA ALA A 72 12.70 -5.73 1.85
C ALA A 72 11.79 -6.08 0.66
N ASP A 73 10.58 -5.53 0.61
CA ASP A 73 9.56 -5.82 -0.39
C ASP A 73 9.52 -4.77 -1.53
N ALA A 74 10.54 -3.93 -1.65
CA ALA A 74 10.61 -2.85 -2.64
C ALA A 74 10.34 -3.32 -4.09
N ALA A 75 10.72 -4.56 -4.41
CA ALA A 75 10.52 -5.16 -5.72
C ALA A 75 9.04 -5.37 -6.09
N ALA A 76 8.11 -5.28 -5.14
CA ALA A 76 6.66 -5.34 -5.36
C ALA A 76 6.02 -3.93 -5.53
N ILE A 77 6.77 -2.86 -5.30
CA ILE A 77 6.24 -1.50 -5.15
C ILE A 77 6.71 -0.60 -6.28
N GLU A 78 5.79 -0.23 -7.16
CA GLU A 78 6.05 0.66 -8.29
C GLU A 78 4.87 1.63 -8.48
N PRO A 79 5.12 2.92 -8.78
CA PRO A 79 4.05 3.84 -9.19
C PRO A 79 3.24 3.27 -10.36
N GLY A 80 1.91 3.38 -10.28
CA GLY A 80 0.97 2.84 -11.27
C GLY A 80 0.60 1.37 -11.06
N ALA A 81 1.27 0.64 -10.16
CA ALA A 81 0.88 -0.73 -9.83
C ALA A 81 -0.32 -0.78 -8.88
N THR A 82 -1.05 -1.90 -8.90
CA THR A 82 -2.16 -2.18 -7.98
C THR A 82 -1.75 -3.26 -6.98
N LEU A 83 -1.96 -2.98 -5.70
CA LEU A 83 -1.85 -3.97 -4.63
C LEU A 83 -3.23 -4.54 -4.29
N VAL A 84 -3.31 -5.86 -4.17
CA VAL A 84 -4.53 -6.60 -3.85
C VAL A 84 -4.34 -7.55 -2.67
N THR A 85 -5.42 -7.94 -2.01
CA THR A 85 -5.38 -9.04 -1.03
C THR A 85 -4.78 -10.30 -1.65
N THR A 86 -3.83 -10.94 -0.96
CA THR A 86 -3.34 -12.28 -1.34
C THR A 86 -4.49 -13.28 -1.31
N ASN A 87 -4.60 -14.13 -2.34
CA ASN A 87 -5.55 -15.24 -2.35
C ASN A 87 -5.18 -16.31 -1.32
#